data_AF-A0A822YAF2-F1
#
_entry.id   AF-A0A822YAF2-F1
#
_cell.length_a   1.000
_cell.length_b   1.000
_cell.length_c   1.000
_cell.angle_alpha   90.00
_cell.angle_beta   90.00
_cell.angle_gamma   90.00
#
_symmetry.space_group_name_H-M   'P 1'
#
loop_
_entity.id
_entity.type
_entity.pdbx_description
1 polymer ?
#
loop_
_entity_poly.entity_id
_entity_poly.type
_entity_poly.pdbx_seq_one_letter_code
_entity_poly.pdbx_strand_id
1 'polypeptide(L)' 'MAEARGICGFQLVRNICINPEVRVSKETRAAGVLENFSEGEKYAEHTLRKFVRNRTPEIMPSINNFFTNPK' A
#
# COMPACT_ATOMS: atom_id res chain seq x y z
N MET A 1 24.45 8.03 -13.33
CA MET A 1 23.92 6.96 -12.43
C MET A 1 22.41 7.06 -12.23
N ALA A 2 21.80 8.23 -12.43
CA ALA A 2 20.35 8.40 -12.34
C ALA A 2 19.62 7.87 -13.59
N GLU A 3 20.25 7.96 -14.77
CA GLU A 3 19.66 7.61 -16.07
C GLU A 3 19.41 6.10 -16.18
N ALA A 4 20.42 5.28 -15.84
CA ALA A 4 20.33 3.82 -15.88
C ALA A 4 19.28 3.28 -14.90
N ARG A 5 19.21 3.83 -13.68
CA ARG A 5 18.17 3.46 -12.70
C ARG A 5 16.77 3.88 -13.15
N GLY A 6 16.65 5.03 -13.82
CA GLY A 6 15.39 5.50 -14.38
C GLY A 6 14.86 4.58 -15.48
N ILE A 7 15.71 4.20 -16.45
CA ILE A 7 15.28 3.34 -17.55
C ILE A 7 15.03 1.90 -17.11
N CYS A 8 15.85 1.35 -16.20
CA CYS A 8 15.61 0.04 -15.61
C CYS A 8 14.31 0.02 -14.79
N GLY A 9 14.04 1.08 -14.01
CA GLY A 9 12.79 1.22 -13.26
C GLY A 9 11.56 1.31 -14.17
N PHE A 10 11.62 2.12 -15.22
CA PHE A 10 10.53 2.23 -16.20
C PHE A 10 10.25 0.90 -16.91
N GLN A 11 11.31 0.18 -17.30
CA GLN A 11 11.17 -1.13 -17.92
C GLN A 11 10.50 -2.16 -17.00
N LEU A 12 10.88 -2.18 -15.71
CA LEU A 12 10.26 -3.05 -14.70
C LEU A 12 8.78 -2.70 -14.50
N VAL A 13 8.45 -1.40 -14.39
CA VAL A 13 7.06 -0.95 -14.24
C VAL A 13 6.20 -1.37 -15.44
N ARG A 14 6.71 -1.25 -16.67
CA ARG A 14 5.99 -1.72 -17.86
C ARG A 14 5.80 -3.22 -17.86
N ASN A 15 6.80 -4.00 -17.45
CA ASN A 15 6.68 -5.46 -17.37
C ASN A 15 5.58 -5.86 -16.36
N ILE A 16 5.56 -5.25 -15.18
CA ILE A 16 4.53 -5.51 -14.14
C ILE A 16 3.12 -5.09 -14.60
N CYS A 17 2.99 -4.07 -15.44
CA CYS A 17 1.68 -3.58 -15.88
C CYS A 17 1.13 -4.28 -17.13
N ILE A 18 2.00 -4.78 -18.02
CA ILE A 18 1.60 -5.21 -19.37
C ILE A 18 1.78 -6.73 -19.58
N ASN A 19 2.77 -7.35 -18.94
CA ASN A 19 3.05 -8.78 -19.14
C ASN A 19 1.97 -9.62 -18.44
N PRO A 20 1.15 -10.42 -19.16
CA PRO A 20 0.04 -11.17 -18.59
C PRO A 20 0.45 -12.16 -17.50
N GLU A 21 1.69 -12.68 -17.50
CA GLU A 21 2.19 -13.65 -16.52
C GLU A 21 2.51 -13.02 -15.15
N VAL A 22 2.75 -11.71 -15.11
CA VAL A 22 3.11 -10.95 -13.90
C VAL A 22 2.29 -9.68 -13.73
N ARG A 23 1.17 -9.57 -14.47
CA ARG A 23 0.31 -8.38 -14.50
C ARG A 23 -0.39 -8.19 -13.17
N VAL A 24 -0.20 -7.04 -12.53
CA VAL A 24 -0.99 -6.66 -11.36
C VAL A 24 -2.40 -6.26 -11.80
N SER A 25 -3.31 -7.21 -11.87
CA SER A 25 -4.74 -6.95 -12.04
C SER A 25 -5.45 -6.87 -10.69
N LYS A 26 -6.53 -6.09 -10.58
CA LYS A 26 -7.32 -6.04 -9.35
C LYS A 26 -7.99 -7.39 -9.04
N GLU A 27 -8.25 -8.20 -10.06
CA GLU A 27 -8.81 -9.55 -9.94
C GLU A 27 -7.76 -10.52 -9.36
N THR A 28 -6.51 -10.43 -9.81
CA THR A 28 -5.38 -11.22 -9.28
C THR A 28 -4.91 -10.74 -7.91
N ARG A 29 -5.28 -9.52 -7.48
CA ARG A 29 -5.02 -9.03 -6.11
C ARG A 29 -5.88 -9.74 -5.05
N ALA A 30 -7.05 -10.27 -5.44
CA ALA A 30 -7.90 -11.10 -4.58
C ALA A 30 -7.41 -12.54 -4.51
N ALA A 31 -6.74 -13.02 -5.57
CA ALA A 31 -5.87 -14.19 -5.52
C ALA A 31 -4.57 -13.84 -4.78
N GLY A 32 -4.70 -13.43 -3.51
CA GLY A 32 -3.55 -13.35 -2.61
C GLY A 32 -2.78 -14.65 -2.76
N VAL A 33 -1.46 -14.53 -2.99
CA VAL A 33 -0.54 -15.63 -3.32
C VAL A 33 -1.04 -16.91 -2.66
N LEU A 34 -1.67 -17.79 -3.46
CA LEU A 34 -2.52 -18.89 -2.97
C LEU A 34 -1.75 -19.88 -2.08
N GLU A 35 -0.41 -19.75 -2.04
CA GLU A 35 0.50 -20.56 -1.22
C GLU A 35 1.48 -19.72 -0.36
N ASN A 36 1.25 -18.42 -0.17
CA ASN A 36 2.10 -17.59 0.70
C ASN A 36 1.30 -16.89 1.81
N PHE A 37 0.67 -17.70 2.65
CA PHE A 37 -0.01 -17.25 3.88
C PHE A 37 0.90 -16.37 4.75
N SER A 38 2.21 -16.64 4.81
CA SER A 38 3.16 -15.89 5.61
C SER A 38 3.37 -14.44 5.12
N GLU A 39 3.32 -14.21 3.80
CA GLU A 39 3.44 -12.88 3.22
C GLU A 39 2.10 -12.13 3.25
N GLY A 40 0.99 -12.84 3.05
CA GLY A 40 -0.35 -12.29 3.25
C GLY A 40 -0.57 -11.77 4.67
N GLU A 41 -0.11 -12.51 5.68
CA GLU A 41 -0.14 -12.08 7.08
C GLU A 41 0.74 -10.86 7.31
N LYS A 42 1.98 -10.84 6.81
CA LYS A 42 2.89 -9.67 6.91
C LYS A 42 2.35 -8.42 6.24
N TYR A 43 1.66 -8.55 5.10
CA TYR A 43 1.01 -7.44 4.41
C TYR A 43 -0.25 -6.95 5.14
N ALA A 44 -1.06 -7.87 5.68
CA ALA A 44 -2.24 -7.54 6.47
C ALA A 44 -1.89 -6.85 7.80
N GLU A 45 -0.79 -7.28 8.42
CA GLU A 45 -0.31 -6.82 9.72
C GLU A 45 0.88 -5.84 9.63
N HIS A 46 0.97 -5.09 8.52
CA HIS A 46 2.00 -4.07 8.30
C HIS A 46 1.98 -2.99 9.41
N THR A 47 3.16 -2.52 9.84
CA THR A 47 3.35 -1.63 10.99
C THR A 47 2.48 -0.36 10.94
N LEU A 48 2.36 0.26 9.76
CA LEU A 48 1.48 1.43 9.59
C LEU A 48 0.01 1.10 9.85
N ARG A 49 -0.46 -0.09 9.44
CA ARG A 49 -1.84 -0.51 9.65
C ARG A 49 -2.12 -0.82 11.11
N LYS A 50 -1.18 -1.45 11.83
CA LYS A 50 -1.23 -1.62 13.29
C LYS A 50 -1.28 -0.28 14.03
N PHE A 51 -0.45 0.66 13.60
CA PHE A 51 -0.37 2.00 14.19
C PHE A 51 -1.66 2.81 14.00
N VAL A 52 -2.27 2.74 12.82
CA VAL A 52 -3.51 3.47 12.49
C VAL A 52 -4.75 2.78 13.06
N ARG A 53 -4.72 1.47 13.35
CA ARG A 53 -5.88 0.71 13.86
C ARG A 53 -6.49 1.27 15.14
N ASN A 54 -5.68 1.84 16.02
CA ASN A 54 -6.13 2.42 17.30
C ASN A 54 -6.39 3.93 17.23
N ARG A 55 -6.28 4.53 16.05
CA ARG A 55 -6.51 5.97 15.85
C ARG A 55 -7.88 6.19 15.21
N THR A 56 -8.58 7.22 15.65
CA THR A 56 -9.80 7.66 14.98
C THR A 56 -9.44 8.15 13.57
N PRO A 57 -10.20 7.74 12.52
CA PRO A 57 -9.95 8.17 11.16
C PRO A 57 -10.39 9.63 11.00
N GLU A 58 -9.50 10.54 11.36
CA GLU A 58 -9.72 11.98 11.25
C GLU A 58 -8.79 12.59 10.22
N ILE A 59 -9.37 13.31 9.26
CA ILE A 59 -8.62 13.96 8.17
C ILE A 59 -7.74 15.10 8.72
N MET A 60 -8.20 15.78 9.78
CA MET A 60 -7.47 16.90 10.39
C MET A 60 -7.72 17.01 11.91
N PRO A 61 -7.04 16.20 12.73
CA PRO A 61 -7.30 16.14 14.18
C PRO A 61 -7.05 17.47 14.89
N SER A 62 -6.12 18.31 14.41
CA SER A 62 -5.87 19.62 15.00
C SER A 62 -7.02 20.60 14.82
N ILE A 63 -7.73 20.55 13.69
CA ILE A 63 -8.88 21.44 13.43
C ILE A 63 -10.10 20.91 14.16
N ASN A 64 -10.33 19.60 14.16
CA ASN A 64 -11.42 19.01 14.92
C ASN A 64 -11.29 19.36 16.41
N ASN A 65 -10.14 19.13 17.03
CA ASN A 65 -9.92 19.47 18.45
C ASN A 65 -10.05 20.98 18.75
N PHE A 66 -9.76 21.86 17.79
CA PHE A 66 -9.97 23.30 17.96
C PHE A 66 -11.45 23.67 18.06
N PHE A 67 -12.33 22.97 17.31
CA PHE A 67 -13.77 23.25 17.30
C PHE A 67 -14.58 22.41 18.30
N THR A 68 -14.08 21.23 18.72
CA THR A 68 -14.84 20.29 19.58
C THR A 68 -14.44 20.30 21.06
N ASN A 69 -13.31 20.89 21.45
CA ASN A 69 -12.99 21.08 22.87
C ASN A 69 -13.53 22.43 23.37
N PRO A 70 -14.65 22.46 24.12
CA PRO A 70 -15.00 23.64 24.90
C PRO A 70 -13.98 23.82 26.03
N LYS A 71 -13.57 25.08 26.26
CA LYS A 71 -12.94 25.47 27.53
C LYS A 71 -13.97 25.46 28.65
#